data_AF-A0A4Q8AL13-F1
#
_entry.id   AF-A0A4Q8AL13-F1
#
_cell.length_a   1.000
_cell.length_b   1.000
_cell.length_c   1.000
_cell.angle_alpha   90.00
_cell.angle_beta   90.00
_cell.angle_gamma   90.00
#
_symmetry.space_group_name_H-M   'P 1'
#
loop_
_entity.id
_entity.type
_entity.pdbx_description
1 polymer ?
#
loop_
_entity_poly.entity_id
_entity_poly.type
_entity_poly.pdbx_seq_one_letter_code
_entity_poly.pdbx_strand_id
1 'polypeptide(L)'
;MNDRYGSDVLAGDWRKAGRPVIPEKAATKDLVIEEVATGFCGAVVRIEKNIVTLEDRFGKLRLFPLGPGFLLDGKPVVLVAPQKAAPAGRGRTASGSFAVENAAARVALPSRIFVEGRHDAELVEKVWGADLRIEGVVVEYLEGVDDLDAIVREFKPGPGRKVGVLVDHLVKGSKESRIADAVAAGPYGTHVLVVGHPYIDIWQAVKPERLGIKVWPTIPRTVEWKKGICASFGWPHDEQADIARAWQRILGQVRTFADLEPALLGRVEELIDFVTAP
;
A
#
# COMPACT_ATOMS: atom_id res chain seq x y z
N MET A 1 18.30 70.27 -1.24
CA MET A 1 16.88 70.36 -1.60
C MET A 1 16.11 69.63 -0.52
N ASN A 2 15.26 70.37 0.18
CA ASN A 2 14.56 69.95 1.38
C ASN A 2 13.16 69.50 0.95
N ASP A 3 12.94 68.20 0.82
CA ASP A 3 11.59 67.68 0.62
C ASP A 3 10.89 67.63 1.98
N ARG A 4 10.13 68.69 2.27
CA ARG A 4 9.34 68.84 3.50
C ARG A 4 7.90 68.32 3.34
N TYR A 5 7.56 67.64 2.24
CA TYR A 5 6.22 67.11 1.99
C TYR A 5 6.27 65.78 1.22
N GLY A 6 6.98 64.78 1.78
CA GLY A 6 7.19 63.48 1.15
C GLY A 6 6.50 62.31 1.86
N SER A 7 5.18 62.38 2.07
CA SER A 7 4.29 61.20 2.14
C SER A 7 2.84 61.66 2.30
N ASP A 8 2.00 61.38 1.31
CA ASP A 8 0.55 61.53 1.42
C ASP A 8 0.03 60.57 2.51
N VAL A 9 -0.23 61.12 3.70
CA VAL A 9 -0.76 60.40 4.86
C VAL A 9 -2.20 59.92 4.68
N LEU A 10 -2.83 60.20 3.53
CA LEU A 10 -4.17 59.74 3.17
C LEU A 10 -4.17 58.67 2.04
N ALA A 11 -3.00 58.24 1.55
CA ALA A 11 -2.88 57.28 0.44
C ALA A 11 -3.17 55.80 0.81
N GLY A 12 -3.98 55.56 1.84
CA GLY A 12 -4.41 54.21 2.25
C GLY A 12 -5.78 54.25 2.93
N ASP A 13 -6.58 53.19 2.71
CA ASP A 13 -7.88 52.98 3.34
C ASP A 13 -7.72 52.74 4.87
N TRP A 14 -7.43 53.81 5.61
CA TRP A 14 -7.20 53.83 7.05
C TRP A 14 -8.38 53.28 7.86
N ARG A 15 -9.57 53.16 7.25
CA ARG A 15 -10.75 52.53 7.85
C ARG A 15 -10.61 51.01 8.02
N LYS A 16 -9.65 50.36 7.38
CA LYS A 16 -9.34 48.92 7.55
C LYS A 16 -8.17 48.65 8.51
N ALA A 17 -7.37 49.66 8.84
CA ALA A 17 -6.26 49.51 9.77
C ALA A 17 -6.79 49.36 11.21
N GLY A 18 -6.73 48.15 11.76
CA GLY A 18 -7.01 47.88 13.17
C GLY A 18 -8.36 47.24 13.50
N ARG A 19 -9.12 46.72 12.53
CA ARG A 19 -10.26 45.85 12.87
C ARG A 19 -9.76 44.50 13.39
N PRO A 20 -10.16 44.06 14.61
CA PRO A 20 -9.85 42.73 15.08
C PRO A 20 -10.43 41.69 14.12
N VAL A 21 -9.58 40.84 13.54
CA VAL A 21 -10.04 39.70 12.75
C VAL A 21 -10.57 38.67 13.74
N ILE A 22 -11.88 38.45 13.73
CA ILE A 22 -12.52 37.41 14.54
C ILE A 22 -12.18 36.06 13.91
N PRO A 23 -11.57 35.11 14.65
CA PRO A 23 -11.21 33.82 14.08
C PRO A 23 -12.46 33.00 13.73
N GLU A 24 -12.39 32.32 12.59
CA GLU A 24 -13.39 31.31 12.22
C GLU A 24 -13.14 30.01 13.01
N LYS A 25 -14.23 29.40 13.48
CA LYS A 25 -14.20 28.12 14.20
C LYS A 25 -15.23 27.18 13.59
N ALA A 26 -14.78 26.00 13.19
CA ALA A 26 -15.69 24.96 12.70
C ALA A 26 -16.62 24.49 13.84
N ALA A 27 -17.92 24.54 13.59
CA ALA A 27 -18.90 23.88 14.45
C ALA A 27 -18.62 22.36 14.40
N THR A 28 -18.26 21.78 15.54
CA THR A 28 -17.94 20.35 15.69
C THR A 28 -18.75 19.82 16.85
N LYS A 29 -19.13 18.54 16.79
CA LYS A 29 -19.92 17.93 17.87
C LYS A 29 -19.18 18.09 19.21
N ASP A 30 -19.94 18.37 20.25
CA ASP A 30 -19.48 18.56 21.64
C ASP A 30 -18.66 19.84 21.89
N LEU A 31 -18.49 20.69 20.86
CA LEU A 31 -17.93 22.03 21.04
C LEU A 31 -18.88 22.88 21.90
N VAL A 32 -18.40 23.37 23.05
CA VAL A 32 -19.18 24.25 23.94
C VAL A 32 -18.94 25.71 23.56
N ILE A 33 -20.02 26.44 23.34
CA ILE A 33 -20.00 27.84 22.92
C ILE A 33 -21.17 28.61 23.52
N GLU A 34 -21.00 29.92 23.59
CA GLU A 34 -22.02 30.86 24.04
C GLU A 34 -22.50 31.73 22.88
N GLU A 35 -23.81 31.91 22.73
CA GLU A 35 -24.39 32.86 21.78
C GLU A 35 -24.62 34.23 22.45
N VAL A 36 -24.07 35.28 21.86
CA VAL A 36 -23.91 36.61 22.48
C VAL A 36 -25.24 37.33 22.72
N ALA A 37 -26.20 37.25 21.79
CA ALA A 37 -27.44 38.01 21.91
C ALA A 37 -28.36 37.49 23.01
N THR A 38 -28.34 36.17 23.26
CA THR A 38 -29.23 35.51 24.22
C THR A 38 -28.51 35.01 25.46
N GLY A 39 -27.18 35.02 25.50
CA GLY A 39 -26.36 34.47 26.59
C GLY A 39 -26.49 32.96 26.72
N PHE A 40 -26.95 32.27 25.67
CA PHE A 40 -27.20 30.83 25.72
C PHE A 40 -25.90 30.06 25.51
N CYS A 41 -25.48 29.31 26.53
CA CYS A 41 -24.28 28.49 26.51
C CYS A 41 -24.64 27.00 26.41
N GLY A 42 -24.08 26.30 25.43
CA GLY A 42 -24.36 24.89 25.20
C GLY A 42 -23.36 24.19 24.27
N ALA A 43 -23.41 22.86 24.27
CA ALA A 43 -22.61 22.00 23.41
C ALA A 43 -23.29 21.81 22.05
N VAL A 44 -22.52 21.82 20.97
CA VAL A 44 -23.02 21.51 19.63
C VAL A 44 -23.42 20.04 19.54
N VAL A 45 -24.71 19.77 19.34
CA VAL A 45 -25.23 18.40 19.22
C VAL A 45 -25.65 18.04 17.80
N ARG A 46 -25.97 19.04 16.98
CA ARG A 46 -26.36 18.85 15.58
C ARG A 46 -26.00 20.06 14.73
N ILE A 47 -25.64 19.81 13.48
CA ILE A 47 -25.35 20.85 12.49
C ILE A 47 -26.08 20.48 11.21
N GLU A 48 -26.95 21.36 10.73
CA GLU A 48 -27.76 21.15 9.53
C GLU A 48 -27.68 22.37 8.63
N LYS A 49 -27.08 22.20 7.45
CA LYS A 49 -26.86 23.27 6.47
C LYS A 49 -26.16 24.47 7.12
N ASN A 50 -26.91 25.50 7.50
CA ASN A 50 -26.42 26.73 8.11
C ASN A 50 -26.95 26.97 9.53
N ILE A 51 -27.47 25.93 10.18
CA ILE A 51 -28.00 25.97 11.55
C ILE A 51 -27.18 25.05 12.44
N VAL A 52 -26.83 25.55 13.62
CA VAL A 52 -26.23 24.78 14.72
C VAL A 52 -27.24 24.64 15.85
N THR A 53 -27.37 23.42 16.37
CA THR A 53 -28.20 23.12 17.55
C THR A 53 -27.29 22.99 18.76
N LEU A 54 -27.55 23.79 19.78
CA LEU A 54 -26.85 23.79 21.06
C LEU A 54 -27.72 23.16 22.14
N GLU A 55 -27.13 22.31 22.96
CA GLU A 55 -27.73 21.72 24.16
C GLU A 55 -27.07 22.31 25.41
N ASP A 56 -27.88 22.88 26.32
CA ASP A 56 -27.36 23.35 27.60
C ASP A 56 -27.22 22.20 28.62
N ARG A 57 -26.64 22.50 29.79
CA ARG A 57 -26.42 21.52 30.87
C ARG A 57 -27.71 20.90 31.44
N PHE A 58 -28.88 21.46 31.13
CA PHE A 58 -30.19 20.98 31.57
C PHE A 58 -30.94 20.25 30.44
N GLY A 59 -30.29 20.01 29.29
CA GLY A 59 -30.87 19.33 28.13
C GLY A 59 -31.75 20.21 27.25
N LYS A 60 -31.76 21.54 27.45
CA LYS A 60 -32.54 22.46 26.61
C LYS A 60 -31.84 22.65 25.27
N LEU A 61 -32.58 22.46 24.19
CA LEU A 61 -32.09 22.64 22.82
C LEU A 61 -32.47 24.01 22.26
N ARG A 62 -31.51 24.70 21.63
CA ARG A 62 -31.76 25.92 20.85
C ARG A 62 -31.00 25.89 19.53
N LEU A 63 -31.60 26.49 18.51
CA LEU A 63 -31.07 26.55 17.16
C LEU A 63 -30.59 27.96 16.87
N PHE A 64 -29.39 28.07 16.30
CA PHE A 64 -28.79 29.33 15.91
C PHE A 64 -28.22 29.24 14.48
N PRO A 65 -28.27 30.32 13.70
CA PRO A 65 -27.55 30.36 12.42
C PRO A 65 -26.04 30.32 12.65
N LEU A 66 -25.31 29.59 11.81
CA LEU A 66 -23.86 29.72 11.71
C LEU A 66 -23.50 31.13 11.24
N GLY A 67 -22.37 31.64 11.71
CA GLY A 67 -21.93 33.00 11.46
C GLY A 67 -21.28 33.66 12.69
N PRO A 68 -21.13 34.99 12.68
CA PRO A 68 -20.66 35.74 13.85
C PRO A 68 -21.71 35.73 14.97
N GLY A 69 -21.30 36.09 16.19
CA GLY A 69 -22.20 36.21 17.34
C GLY A 69 -22.02 35.13 18.40
N PHE A 70 -20.90 34.39 18.36
CA PHE A 70 -20.58 33.37 19.35
C PHE A 70 -19.30 33.69 20.11
N LEU A 71 -19.21 33.18 21.34
CA LEU A 71 -18.01 33.18 22.15
C LEU A 71 -17.54 31.74 22.36
N LEU A 72 -16.23 31.54 22.24
CA LEU A 72 -15.53 30.35 22.70
C LEU A 72 -14.58 30.78 23.81
N ASP A 73 -14.76 30.25 25.01
CA ASP A 73 -14.00 30.65 26.21
C ASP A 73 -13.97 32.17 26.43
N GLY A 74 -15.13 32.82 26.20
CA GLY A 74 -15.30 34.27 26.33
C GLY A 74 -14.70 35.10 25.18
N LYS A 75 -14.12 34.47 24.16
CA LYS A 75 -13.53 35.16 23.00
C LYS A 75 -14.44 35.09 21.78
N PRO A 76 -14.63 36.19 21.01
CA PRO A 76 -15.45 36.17 19.81
C PRO A 76 -14.94 35.16 18.78
N VAL A 77 -15.86 34.40 18.21
CA VAL A 77 -15.62 33.49 17.09
C VAL A 77 -16.72 33.60 16.05
N VAL A 78 -16.38 33.34 14.79
CA VAL A 78 -17.35 33.12 13.72
C VAL A 78 -17.51 31.61 13.55
N LEU A 79 -18.71 31.07 13.83
CA LEU A 79 -18.95 29.65 13.59
C LEU A 79 -19.16 29.38 12.11
N VAL A 80 -18.40 28.45 11.58
CA VAL A 80 -18.51 27.99 10.19
C VAL A 80 -18.91 26.52 10.13
N ALA A 81 -19.50 26.11 9.02
CA ALA A 81 -19.82 24.71 8.79
C ALA A 81 -18.53 23.87 8.83
N PRO A 82 -18.56 22.65 9.41
CA PRO A 82 -17.39 21.79 9.41
C PRO A 82 -17.00 21.47 7.97
N GLN A 83 -15.72 21.69 7.63
CA GLN A 83 -15.19 21.18 6.36
C GLN A 83 -15.26 19.66 6.42
N LYS A 84 -16.00 19.05 5.49
CA LYS A 84 -15.91 17.61 5.28
C LYS A 84 -14.45 17.30 4.96
N ALA A 85 -13.80 16.47 5.78
CA ALA A 85 -12.54 15.88 5.40
C ALA A 85 -12.73 15.26 4.01
N ALA A 86 -11.85 15.60 3.07
CA ALA A 86 -11.87 14.96 1.76
C ALA A 86 -11.84 13.44 1.98
N PRO A 87 -12.67 12.65 1.27
CA PRO A 87 -12.55 11.21 1.35
C PRO A 87 -11.10 10.85 1.08
N ALA A 88 -10.47 10.10 2.00
CA ALA A 88 -9.15 9.56 1.78
C ALA A 88 -9.19 8.87 0.41
N GLY A 89 -8.33 9.31 -0.52
CA GLY A 89 -8.35 8.80 -1.89
C GLY A 89 -8.30 7.27 -1.89
N ARG A 90 -8.83 6.65 -2.96
CA ARG A 90 -8.82 5.19 -3.16
C ARG A 90 -7.47 4.63 -2.69
N GLY A 91 -7.49 3.81 -1.64
CA GLY A 91 -6.28 3.17 -1.12
C GLY A 91 -5.58 2.40 -2.25
N ARG A 92 -4.26 2.25 -2.18
CA ARG A 92 -3.51 1.41 -3.12
C ARG A 92 -3.14 0.09 -2.45
N THR A 93 -3.10 -1.00 -3.23
CA THR A 93 -2.52 -2.28 -2.83
C THR A 93 -0.99 -2.16 -2.74
N ALA A 94 -0.33 -3.17 -2.17
CA ALA A 94 1.13 -3.21 -2.08
C ALA A 94 1.80 -3.27 -3.46
N SER A 95 1.14 -3.85 -4.47
CA SER A 95 1.56 -3.82 -5.89
C SER A 95 1.35 -2.46 -6.58
N GLY A 96 0.57 -1.55 -5.97
CA GLY A 96 0.32 -0.21 -6.47
C GLY A 96 -1.01 -0.02 -7.19
N SER A 97 -1.80 -1.08 -7.39
CA SER A 97 -3.17 -1.01 -7.94
C SER A 97 -4.13 -0.29 -7.00
N PHE A 98 -5.27 0.17 -7.53
CA PHE A 98 -6.33 0.71 -6.68
C PHE A 98 -7.02 -0.41 -5.90
N ALA A 99 -7.06 -0.26 -4.58
CA ALA A 99 -7.82 -1.13 -3.70
C ALA A 99 -9.31 -1.02 -4.05
N VAL A 100 -9.93 -2.16 -4.32
CA VAL A 100 -11.37 -2.26 -4.56
C VAL A 100 -12.04 -2.60 -3.23
N GLU A 101 -12.60 -1.61 -2.56
CA GLU A 101 -13.16 -1.77 -1.19
C GLU A 101 -14.37 -2.72 -1.11
N ASN A 102 -14.92 -3.20 -2.23
CA ASN A 102 -16.05 -4.12 -2.28
C ASN A 102 -16.00 -5.03 -3.53
N ALA A 103 -14.84 -5.61 -3.84
CA ALA A 103 -14.80 -6.63 -4.90
C ALA A 103 -15.63 -7.84 -4.43
N ALA A 104 -16.73 -8.14 -5.14
CA ALA A 104 -17.40 -9.43 -4.96
C ALA A 104 -16.36 -10.53 -5.18
N ALA A 105 -16.31 -11.53 -4.28
CA ALA A 105 -15.40 -12.66 -4.43
C ALA A 105 -15.68 -13.32 -5.80
N ARG A 106 -14.81 -13.07 -6.79
CA ARG A 106 -14.89 -13.78 -8.06
C ARG A 106 -14.65 -15.25 -7.77
N VAL A 107 -15.35 -16.14 -8.49
CA VAL A 107 -14.97 -17.55 -8.51
C VAL A 107 -13.50 -17.57 -8.94
N ALA A 108 -12.65 -18.25 -8.16
CA ALA A 108 -11.23 -18.35 -8.46
C ALA A 108 -11.07 -18.70 -9.94
N LEU A 109 -10.32 -17.90 -10.68
CA LEU A 109 -9.90 -18.29 -12.00
C LEU A 109 -9.27 -19.67 -11.87
N PRO A 110 -9.53 -20.55 -12.85
CA PRO A 110 -8.96 -21.87 -12.77
C PRO A 110 -7.45 -21.84 -13.03
N SER A 111 -6.85 -20.67 -13.31
CA SER A 111 -5.41 -20.42 -13.46
C SER A 111 -4.62 -20.48 -12.14
N ARG A 112 -3.32 -20.78 -12.23
CA ARG A 112 -2.39 -20.87 -11.08
C ARG A 112 -1.05 -20.22 -11.39
N ILE A 113 -0.43 -19.67 -10.35
CA ILE A 113 0.99 -19.31 -10.35
C ILE A 113 1.70 -20.27 -9.41
N PHE A 114 2.69 -20.99 -9.92
CA PHE A 114 3.60 -21.81 -9.13
C PHE A 114 4.90 -21.06 -8.87
N VAL A 115 5.44 -21.20 -7.67
CA VAL A 115 6.74 -20.62 -7.29
C VAL A 115 7.65 -21.71 -6.73
N GLU A 116 8.95 -21.56 -6.86
CA GLU A 116 9.91 -22.62 -6.46
C GLU A 116 9.96 -22.87 -4.95
N GLY A 117 9.77 -21.83 -4.13
CA GLY A 117 9.94 -21.91 -2.69
C GLY A 117 8.81 -21.28 -1.88
N ARG A 118 8.76 -21.65 -0.60
CA ARG A 118 7.82 -21.03 0.36
C ARG A 118 8.08 -19.52 0.53
N HIS A 119 9.33 -19.09 0.50
CA HIS A 119 9.68 -17.67 0.67
C HIS A 119 9.17 -16.83 -0.51
N ASP A 120 9.23 -17.38 -1.71
CA ASP A 120 8.65 -16.81 -2.93
C ASP A 120 7.15 -16.63 -2.79
N ALA A 121 6.45 -17.67 -2.35
CA ALA A 121 5.01 -17.62 -2.14
C ALA A 121 4.65 -16.55 -1.11
N GLU A 122 5.38 -16.48 0.00
CA GLU A 122 5.18 -15.46 1.04
C GLU A 122 5.44 -14.04 0.53
N LEU A 123 6.47 -13.84 -0.31
CA LEU A 123 6.75 -12.53 -0.90
C LEU A 123 5.68 -12.12 -1.91
N VAL A 124 5.29 -13.04 -2.80
CA VAL A 124 4.26 -12.82 -3.81
C VAL A 124 2.93 -12.51 -3.14
N GLU A 125 2.52 -13.30 -2.14
CA GLU A 125 1.29 -13.07 -1.38
C GLU A 125 1.31 -11.70 -0.69
N LYS A 126 2.46 -11.32 -0.11
CA LYS A 126 2.59 -10.03 0.59
C LYS A 126 2.39 -8.82 -0.34
N VAL A 127 2.93 -8.87 -1.56
CA VAL A 127 2.93 -7.71 -2.47
C VAL A 127 1.78 -7.73 -3.46
N TRP A 128 1.44 -8.88 -4.02
CA TRP A 128 0.42 -9.02 -5.07
C TRP A 128 -0.82 -9.82 -4.64
N GLY A 129 -0.85 -10.42 -3.45
CA GLY A 129 -1.97 -11.27 -3.03
C GLY A 129 -3.34 -10.58 -3.09
N ALA A 130 -3.40 -9.27 -2.85
CA ALA A 130 -4.64 -8.49 -3.00
C ALA A 130 -5.16 -8.49 -4.43
N ASP A 131 -4.30 -8.24 -5.39
CA ASP A 131 -4.59 -8.18 -6.82
C ASP A 131 -4.91 -9.57 -7.36
N LEU A 132 -4.11 -10.57 -7.00
CA LEU A 132 -4.31 -11.96 -7.40
C LEU A 132 -5.66 -12.50 -6.91
N ARG A 133 -6.09 -12.14 -5.70
CA ARG A 133 -7.42 -12.50 -5.19
C ARG A 133 -8.57 -11.85 -5.96
N ILE A 134 -8.40 -10.61 -6.43
CA ILE A 134 -9.39 -9.94 -7.29
C ILE A 134 -9.49 -10.66 -8.63
N GLU A 135 -8.36 -11.09 -9.19
CA GLU A 135 -8.32 -11.89 -10.41
C GLU A 135 -8.63 -13.37 -10.17
N GLY A 136 -8.80 -13.82 -8.93
CA GLY A 136 -9.07 -15.22 -8.61
C GLY A 136 -7.90 -16.17 -8.90
N VAL A 137 -6.68 -15.66 -9.04
CA VAL A 137 -5.46 -16.45 -9.26
C VAL A 137 -4.91 -16.90 -7.90
N VAL A 138 -4.55 -18.18 -7.80
CA VAL A 138 -3.94 -18.76 -6.59
C VAL A 138 -2.45 -18.98 -6.83
N VAL A 139 -1.66 -18.70 -5.78
CA VAL A 139 -0.22 -18.97 -5.74
C VAL A 139 0.02 -20.23 -4.92
N GLU A 140 0.78 -21.16 -5.48
CA GLU A 140 1.17 -22.42 -4.83
C GLU A 140 2.69 -22.57 -4.95
N TYR A 141 3.37 -23.08 -3.93
CA TYR A 141 4.80 -23.37 -4.04
C TYR A 141 5.03 -24.83 -4.43
N LEU A 142 6.12 -25.08 -5.14
CA LEU A 142 6.59 -26.41 -5.52
C LEU A 142 7.69 -26.87 -4.56
N GLU A 143 7.94 -28.16 -4.47
CA GLU A 143 9.15 -28.70 -3.83
C GLU A 143 10.29 -28.81 -4.85
N GLY A 144 10.48 -27.74 -5.65
CA GLY A 144 11.38 -27.69 -6.80
C GLY A 144 10.68 -27.88 -8.15
N VAL A 145 11.36 -27.50 -9.24
CA VAL A 145 10.80 -27.55 -10.61
C VAL A 145 10.76 -28.94 -11.23
N ASP A 146 11.33 -29.95 -10.57
CA ASP A 146 11.42 -31.32 -11.09
C ASP A 146 10.04 -31.92 -11.41
N ASP A 147 9.04 -31.61 -10.61
CA ASP A 147 7.68 -32.14 -10.75
C ASP A 147 6.80 -31.31 -11.71
N LEU A 148 7.35 -30.27 -12.34
CA LEU A 148 6.56 -29.33 -13.12
C LEU A 148 5.81 -29.99 -14.28
N ASP A 149 6.43 -30.91 -15.02
CA ASP A 149 5.74 -31.62 -16.12
C ASP A 149 4.56 -32.45 -15.61
N ALA A 150 4.72 -33.14 -14.46
CA ALA A 150 3.65 -33.93 -13.85
C ALA A 150 2.49 -33.03 -13.40
N ILE A 151 2.80 -31.91 -12.73
CA ILE A 151 1.82 -30.92 -12.27
C ILE A 151 1.06 -30.34 -13.46
N VAL A 152 1.76 -29.96 -14.53
CA VAL A 152 1.13 -29.43 -15.75
C VAL A 152 0.21 -30.46 -16.38
N ARG A 153 0.60 -31.74 -16.42
CA ARG A 153 -0.25 -32.82 -16.96
C ARG A 153 -1.48 -33.12 -16.11
N GLU A 154 -1.33 -33.07 -14.79
CA GLU A 154 -2.45 -33.26 -13.87
C GLU A 154 -3.41 -32.09 -13.96
N PHE A 155 -2.87 -30.87 -13.95
CA PHE A 155 -3.63 -29.66 -14.04
C PHE A 155 -4.39 -29.63 -15.38
N LYS A 156 -3.74 -29.88 -16.52
CA LYS A 156 -4.29 -29.71 -17.89
C LYS A 156 -4.64 -28.24 -18.20
N PRO A 157 -3.64 -27.35 -18.33
CA PRO A 157 -3.86 -25.96 -18.70
C PRO A 157 -4.54 -25.84 -20.08
N GLY A 158 -5.30 -24.77 -20.27
CA GLY A 158 -6.10 -24.52 -21.47
C GLY A 158 -6.54 -23.06 -21.59
N PRO A 159 -7.37 -22.73 -22.59
CA PRO A 159 -7.98 -21.39 -22.71
C PRO A 159 -8.73 -21.02 -21.43
N GLY A 160 -8.49 -19.81 -20.90
CA GLY A 160 -9.05 -19.36 -19.62
C GLY A 160 -8.54 -20.09 -18.37
N ARG A 161 -7.55 -20.99 -18.49
CA ARG A 161 -6.99 -21.81 -17.40
C ARG A 161 -5.48 -22.01 -17.58
N LYS A 162 -4.71 -21.00 -17.24
CA LYS A 162 -3.27 -20.95 -17.54
C LYS A 162 -2.41 -21.25 -16.31
N VAL A 163 -1.17 -21.66 -16.54
CA VAL A 163 -0.17 -21.87 -15.49
C VAL A 163 0.98 -20.90 -15.70
N GLY A 164 1.23 -20.07 -14.69
CA GLY A 164 2.47 -19.31 -14.55
C GLY A 164 3.43 -20.03 -13.62
N VAL A 165 4.73 -19.96 -13.88
CA VAL A 165 5.76 -20.53 -13.00
C VAL A 165 6.88 -19.50 -12.84
N LEU A 166 7.20 -19.15 -11.59
CA LEU A 166 8.35 -18.34 -11.22
C LEU A 166 9.43 -19.23 -10.63
N VAL A 167 10.62 -19.19 -11.22
CA VAL A 167 11.77 -20.01 -10.83
C VAL A 167 12.96 -19.14 -10.42
N ASP A 168 13.72 -19.59 -9.44
CA ASP A 168 14.93 -18.91 -9.02
C ASP A 168 16.06 -19.20 -10.01
N HIS A 169 16.93 -18.21 -10.23
CA HIS A 169 18.18 -18.38 -10.97
C HIS A 169 18.06 -19.09 -12.35
N LEU A 170 16.99 -18.82 -13.11
CA LEU A 170 16.76 -19.45 -14.40
C LEU A 170 17.79 -18.99 -15.46
N VAL A 171 18.82 -19.81 -15.70
CA VAL A 171 19.93 -19.51 -16.62
C VAL A 171 19.94 -20.52 -17.77
N LYS A 172 20.25 -20.04 -18.97
CA LYS A 172 20.33 -20.88 -20.16
C LYS A 172 21.28 -22.06 -19.95
N GLY A 173 20.78 -23.26 -20.20
CA GLY A 173 21.54 -24.50 -20.09
C GLY A 173 21.57 -25.09 -18.68
N SER A 174 20.88 -24.48 -17.71
CA SER A 174 20.67 -25.05 -16.39
C SER A 174 19.69 -26.24 -16.44
N LYS A 175 19.48 -26.91 -15.32
CA LYS A 175 18.51 -28.01 -15.22
C LYS A 175 17.08 -27.45 -15.38
N GLU A 176 16.83 -26.33 -14.71
CA GLU A 176 15.57 -25.60 -14.68
C GLU A 176 15.19 -25.13 -16.09
N SER A 177 16.15 -24.60 -16.86
CA SER A 177 15.88 -24.18 -18.24
C SER A 177 15.48 -25.36 -19.14
N ARG A 178 16.08 -26.53 -18.95
CA ARG A 178 15.71 -27.74 -19.74
C ARG A 178 14.31 -28.22 -19.39
N ILE A 179 13.91 -28.13 -18.13
CA ILE A 179 12.55 -28.48 -17.69
C ILE A 179 11.55 -27.49 -18.29
N ALA A 180 11.83 -26.19 -18.24
CA ALA A 180 11.01 -25.16 -18.85
C ALA A 180 10.83 -25.40 -20.37
N ASP A 181 11.93 -25.68 -21.08
CA ASP A 181 11.91 -25.98 -22.52
C ASP A 181 11.08 -27.23 -22.82
N ALA A 182 11.19 -28.28 -22.00
CA ALA A 182 10.42 -29.50 -22.16
C ALA A 182 8.91 -29.29 -21.97
N VAL A 183 8.52 -28.50 -20.97
CA VAL A 183 7.12 -28.13 -20.71
C VAL A 183 6.56 -27.27 -21.84
N ALA A 184 7.36 -26.31 -22.34
CA ALA A 184 6.98 -25.45 -23.47
C ALA A 184 6.81 -26.24 -24.78
N ALA A 185 7.63 -27.28 -25.00
CA ALA A 185 7.48 -28.19 -26.14
C ALA A 185 6.36 -29.23 -25.97
N GLY A 186 5.80 -29.34 -24.75
CA GLY A 186 4.73 -30.28 -24.41
C GLY A 186 3.35 -29.86 -24.93
N PRO A 187 2.34 -30.74 -24.79
CA PRO A 187 0.99 -30.51 -25.31
C PRO A 187 0.26 -29.32 -24.69
N TYR A 188 0.72 -28.84 -23.53
CA TYR A 188 0.15 -27.70 -22.80
C TYR A 188 0.98 -26.42 -22.91
N GLY A 189 2.10 -26.44 -23.66
CA GLY A 189 3.09 -25.36 -23.66
C GLY A 189 2.53 -23.99 -24.00
N THR A 190 1.50 -23.90 -24.85
CA THR A 190 0.82 -22.62 -25.18
C THR A 190 0.06 -21.99 -24.02
N HIS A 191 -0.18 -22.75 -22.94
CA HIS A 191 -0.94 -22.35 -21.77
C HIS A 191 -0.09 -22.39 -20.48
N VAL A 192 1.23 -22.55 -20.64
CA VAL A 192 2.20 -22.50 -19.54
C VAL A 192 3.26 -21.45 -19.85
N LEU A 193 3.53 -20.57 -18.89
CA LEU A 193 4.63 -19.62 -18.96
C LEU A 193 5.58 -19.87 -17.79
N VAL A 194 6.83 -20.18 -18.09
CA VAL A 194 7.91 -20.29 -17.10
C VAL A 194 8.82 -19.09 -17.24
N VAL A 195 8.92 -18.29 -16.19
CA VAL A 195 9.88 -17.19 -16.09
C VAL A 195 10.77 -17.43 -14.87
N GLY A 196 11.92 -16.74 -14.86
CA GLY A 196 12.75 -16.73 -13.67
C GLY A 196 13.42 -15.41 -13.44
N HIS A 197 13.92 -15.23 -12.23
CA HIS A 197 14.63 -14.03 -11.83
C HIS A 197 16.15 -14.27 -11.75
N PRO A 198 16.98 -13.23 -11.91
CA PRO A 198 18.44 -13.39 -11.97
C PRO A 198 19.09 -13.70 -10.61
N TYR A 199 18.31 -13.68 -9.53
CA TYR A 199 18.81 -13.87 -8.18
C TYR A 199 19.07 -15.33 -7.85
N ILE A 200 20.04 -15.54 -6.96
CA ILE A 200 20.36 -16.87 -6.42
C ILE A 200 19.22 -17.38 -5.53
N ASP A 201 18.55 -16.46 -4.83
CA ASP A 201 17.41 -16.72 -3.96
C ASP A 201 16.55 -15.45 -3.88
N ILE A 202 15.25 -15.64 -3.68
CA ILE A 202 14.27 -14.54 -3.57
C ILE A 202 14.61 -13.47 -2.53
N TRP A 203 15.41 -13.79 -1.49
CA TRP A 203 15.87 -12.79 -0.53
C TRP A 203 16.57 -11.60 -1.22
N GLN A 204 17.37 -11.86 -2.27
CA GLN A 204 18.08 -10.80 -3.01
C GLN A 204 17.16 -9.89 -3.81
N ALA A 205 15.91 -10.28 -4.04
CA ALA A 205 14.96 -9.43 -4.75
C ALA A 205 14.46 -8.25 -3.89
N VAL A 206 14.73 -8.26 -2.57
CA VAL A 206 14.49 -7.09 -1.71
C VAL A 206 15.64 -6.09 -1.88
N LYS A 207 15.31 -4.83 -2.12
CA LYS A 207 16.30 -3.78 -2.32
C LYS A 207 17.25 -3.66 -1.12
N PRO A 208 18.59 -3.60 -1.34
CA PRO A 208 19.60 -3.45 -0.28
C PRO A 208 19.28 -2.35 0.74
N GLU A 209 18.79 -1.20 0.28
CA GLU A 209 18.48 -0.04 1.11
C GLU A 209 17.45 -0.35 2.20
N ARG A 210 16.55 -1.32 1.97
CA ARG A 210 15.53 -1.77 2.95
C ARG A 210 16.14 -2.47 4.15
N LEU A 211 17.33 -3.03 3.97
CA LEU A 211 18.10 -3.70 5.01
C LEU A 211 19.23 -2.81 5.56
N GLY A 212 19.33 -1.56 5.11
CA GLY A 212 20.40 -0.64 5.50
C GLY A 212 21.76 -1.02 4.94
N ILE A 213 21.81 -1.82 3.87
CA ILE A 213 23.04 -2.25 3.21
C ILE A 213 23.16 -1.62 1.82
N LYS A 214 24.39 -1.43 1.33
CA LYS A 214 24.61 -0.86 -0.01
C LYS A 214 24.41 -1.87 -1.13
N VAL A 215 24.78 -3.12 -0.87
CA VAL A 215 24.68 -4.24 -1.81
C VAL A 215 24.56 -5.53 -1.00
N TRP A 216 23.90 -6.53 -1.58
CA TRP A 216 23.86 -7.86 -1.00
C TRP A 216 25.27 -8.47 -0.91
N PRO A 217 25.63 -9.15 0.20
CA PRO A 217 26.87 -9.89 0.30
C PRO A 217 26.99 -10.94 -0.81
N THR A 218 28.19 -11.10 -1.37
CA THR A 218 28.48 -12.17 -2.33
C THR A 218 28.91 -13.42 -1.56
N ILE A 219 28.14 -14.50 -1.69
CA ILE A 219 28.43 -15.77 -1.00
C ILE A 219 29.10 -16.75 -1.97
N PRO A 220 30.23 -17.39 -1.59
CA PRO A 220 30.85 -18.43 -2.40
C PRO A 220 29.88 -19.59 -2.66
N ARG A 221 29.92 -20.16 -3.87
CA ARG A 221 29.05 -21.29 -4.26
C ARG A 221 29.21 -22.56 -3.40
N THR A 222 30.31 -22.67 -2.68
CA THR A 222 30.58 -23.79 -1.75
C THR A 222 29.86 -23.65 -0.41
N VAL A 223 29.24 -22.51 -0.15
CA VAL A 223 28.49 -22.22 1.08
C VAL A 223 27.02 -22.15 0.72
N GLU A 224 26.17 -22.78 1.55
CA GLU A 224 24.72 -22.64 1.41
C GLU A 224 24.36 -21.15 1.54
N TRP A 225 23.62 -20.64 0.55
CA TRP A 225 23.52 -19.21 0.32
C TRP A 225 22.84 -18.48 1.49
N LYS A 226 21.73 -19.01 2.04
CA LYS A 226 21.00 -18.39 3.16
C LYS A 226 21.85 -18.33 4.43
N LYS A 227 22.58 -19.40 4.73
CA LYS A 227 23.55 -19.44 5.85
C LYS A 227 24.67 -18.44 5.64
N GLY A 228 25.24 -18.34 4.43
CA GLY A 228 26.29 -17.38 4.13
C GLY A 228 25.84 -15.93 4.28
N ILE A 229 24.60 -15.63 3.87
CA ILE A 229 23.99 -14.31 4.09
C ILE A 229 23.80 -14.01 5.57
N CYS A 230 23.22 -14.94 6.32
CA CYS A 230 23.01 -14.76 7.76
C CYS A 230 24.34 -14.55 8.49
N ALA A 231 25.37 -15.35 8.18
CA ALA A 231 26.72 -15.18 8.71
C ALA A 231 27.30 -13.80 8.36
N SER A 232 27.12 -13.32 7.13
CA SER A 232 27.59 -11.99 6.70
C SER A 232 26.90 -10.84 7.45
N PHE A 233 25.66 -11.03 7.90
CA PHE A 233 24.93 -10.06 8.72
C PHE A 233 25.09 -10.29 10.24
N GLY A 234 25.86 -11.30 10.66
CA GLY A 234 25.98 -11.68 12.06
C GLY A 234 24.67 -12.19 12.68
N TRP A 235 23.79 -12.78 11.87
CA TRP A 235 22.55 -13.38 12.32
C TRP A 235 22.73 -14.87 12.64
N PRO A 236 21.94 -15.43 13.58
CA PRO A 236 21.86 -16.87 13.79
C PRO A 236 21.58 -17.62 12.48
N HIS A 237 22.18 -18.81 12.31
CA HIS A 237 22.08 -19.60 11.07
C HIS A 237 22.38 -21.09 11.24
N ASP A 238 22.33 -21.59 12.48
CA ASP A 238 22.65 -22.98 12.77
C ASP A 238 21.46 -23.88 12.44
N GLU A 239 20.24 -23.40 12.74
CA GLU A 239 18.99 -24.14 12.59
C GLU A 239 18.10 -23.59 11.47
N GLN A 240 17.18 -24.42 10.95
CA GLN A 240 16.15 -23.96 10.01
C GLN A 240 15.27 -22.84 10.59
N ALA A 241 15.02 -22.86 11.91
CA ALA A 241 14.29 -21.82 12.60
C ALA A 241 15.01 -20.45 12.52
N ASP A 242 16.34 -20.43 12.50
CA ASP A 242 17.11 -19.21 12.33
C ASP A 242 16.93 -18.62 10.93
N ILE A 243 16.98 -19.48 9.90
CA ILE A 243 16.74 -19.08 8.51
C ILE A 243 15.32 -18.54 8.34
N ALA A 244 14.33 -19.17 8.97
CA ALA A 244 12.96 -18.67 8.97
C ALA A 244 12.83 -17.29 9.64
N ARG A 245 13.50 -17.07 10.78
CA ARG A 245 13.51 -15.75 11.46
C ARG A 245 14.21 -14.69 10.62
N ALA A 246 15.32 -15.03 9.96
CA ALA A 246 16.02 -14.14 9.05
C ALA A 246 15.13 -13.76 7.87
N TRP A 247 14.40 -14.71 7.29
CA TRP A 247 13.42 -14.41 6.25
C TRP A 247 12.31 -13.48 6.73
N GLN A 248 11.70 -13.77 7.89
CA GLN A 248 10.66 -12.89 8.43
C GLN A 248 11.16 -11.47 8.71
N ARG A 249 12.42 -11.33 9.14
CA ARG A 249 13.08 -10.03 9.29
C ARG A 249 13.20 -9.28 7.96
N ILE A 250 13.61 -9.96 6.89
CA ILE A 250 13.73 -9.39 5.54
C ILE A 250 12.35 -9.03 4.97
N LEU A 251 11.43 -9.99 4.96
CA LEU A 251 10.06 -9.82 4.48
C LEU A 251 9.36 -8.66 5.21
N GLY A 252 9.60 -8.51 6.51
CA GLY A 252 9.08 -7.40 7.32
C GLY A 252 9.48 -6.00 6.81
N GLN A 253 10.57 -5.87 6.06
CA GLN A 253 11.00 -4.60 5.47
C GLN A 253 10.31 -4.26 4.15
N VAL A 254 9.65 -5.23 3.51
CA VAL A 254 8.88 -5.03 2.27
C VAL A 254 7.49 -4.50 2.62
N ARG A 255 7.15 -3.32 2.11
CA ARG A 255 5.85 -2.66 2.32
C ARG A 255 5.05 -2.58 1.02
N THR A 256 5.73 -2.29 -0.08
CA THR A 256 5.16 -2.20 -1.42
C THR A 256 6.13 -2.78 -2.46
N PHE A 257 5.67 -2.93 -3.69
CA PHE A 257 6.48 -3.35 -4.84
C PHE A 257 7.73 -2.47 -5.02
N ALA A 258 7.68 -1.20 -4.60
CA ALA A 258 8.80 -0.27 -4.72
C ALA A 258 10.02 -0.66 -3.86
N ASP A 259 9.82 -1.54 -2.87
CA ASP A 259 10.88 -2.08 -2.02
C ASP A 259 11.60 -3.29 -2.67
N LEU A 260 11.16 -3.72 -3.86
CA LEU A 260 11.72 -4.85 -4.60
C LEU A 260 12.49 -4.39 -5.83
N GLU A 261 13.44 -5.23 -6.24
CA GLU A 261 14.24 -5.00 -7.42
C GLU A 261 13.42 -5.15 -8.71
N PRO A 262 13.61 -4.26 -9.72
CA PRO A 262 12.84 -4.29 -10.96
C PRO A 262 12.89 -5.62 -11.73
N ALA A 263 13.99 -6.37 -11.61
CA ALA A 263 14.14 -7.63 -12.30
C ALA A 263 13.17 -8.72 -11.81
N LEU A 264 12.76 -8.69 -10.53
CA LEU A 264 11.69 -9.54 -10.03
C LEU A 264 10.33 -9.00 -10.46
N LEU A 265 10.10 -7.69 -10.30
CA LEU A 265 8.82 -7.05 -10.61
C LEU A 265 8.37 -7.36 -12.05
N GLY A 266 9.25 -7.16 -13.03
CA GLY A 266 8.91 -7.41 -14.43
C GLY A 266 8.50 -8.87 -14.70
N ARG A 267 9.07 -9.84 -13.98
CA ARG A 267 8.75 -11.26 -14.14
C ARG A 267 7.42 -11.63 -13.51
N VAL A 268 7.12 -11.07 -12.33
CA VAL A 268 5.83 -11.30 -11.66
C VAL A 268 4.69 -10.66 -12.47
N GLU A 269 4.86 -9.43 -12.96
CA GLU A 269 3.88 -8.77 -13.83
C GLU A 269 3.66 -9.57 -15.13
N GLU A 270 4.72 -10.05 -15.76
CA GLU A 270 4.64 -10.92 -16.95
C GLU A 270 3.80 -12.18 -16.69
N LEU A 271 3.96 -12.81 -15.53
CA LEU A 271 3.15 -13.96 -15.11
C LEU A 271 1.69 -13.58 -14.89
N ILE A 272 1.43 -12.48 -14.18
CA ILE A 272 0.07 -12.01 -13.89
C ILE A 272 -0.67 -11.71 -15.19
N ASP A 273 -0.04 -10.96 -16.10
CA ASP A 273 -0.61 -10.64 -17.41
C ASP A 273 -0.91 -11.92 -18.19
N PHE A 274 -0.01 -12.90 -18.18
CA PHE A 274 -0.21 -14.16 -18.87
C PHE A 274 -1.41 -14.95 -18.31
N VAL A 275 -1.48 -15.14 -16.98
CA VAL A 275 -2.49 -16.01 -16.36
C VAL A 275 -3.89 -15.40 -16.28
N THR A 276 -3.97 -14.07 -16.40
CA THR A 276 -5.22 -13.30 -16.39
C THR A 276 -5.71 -12.92 -17.79
N ALA A 277 -4.86 -13.04 -18.82
CA ALA A 277 -5.29 -12.84 -20.20
C ALA A 277 -6.42 -13.82 -20.58
N PRO A 278 -7.40 -13.40 -21.41
CA PRO A 278 -8.51 -14.24 -21.87
C PRO A 278 -8.09 -15.55 -22.55
#